data_AF-A0A7C5MEM4-F1
#
_entry.id   AF-A0A7C5MEM4-F1
#
_cell.length_a   1.000
_cell.length_b   1.000
_cell.length_c   1.000
_cell.angle_alpha   90.00
_cell.angle_beta   90.00
_cell.angle_gamma   90.00
#
_symmetry.space_group_name_H-M   'P 1'
#
loop_
_entity.id
_entity.type
_entity.pdbx_description
1 polymer ?
#
loop_
_entity_poly.entity_id
_entity_poly.type
_entity_poly.pdbx_seq_one_letter_code
_entity_poly.pdbx_strand_id
1 'polypeptide(L)'
;MLAERIKGAFSFRRGVYADVEHDPAFTPTAWGLVAGASFLNQLGANIGAGILGYILGALIGTAAAVGGFALAAAVISWVGRGAFGAAVTFHELVRTLGLAYVWNAIGVLAVLGAVSPVLGAIVAPIVFAAGVAALVAWFFAAKEALDLPWGKTIGAVLLGWLALIAALIAGAILISLFVTGLGAIGGL
;
A
#
# COMPACT_ATOMS: atom_id res chain seq x y z
N MET A 1 17.48 10.64 -12.11
CA MET A 1 17.11 10.75 -10.68
C MET A 1 15.90 9.87 -10.32
N LEU A 2 14.67 10.20 -10.68
CA LEU A 2 13.48 9.40 -10.31
C LEU A 2 13.45 7.99 -10.92
N ALA A 3 13.73 7.86 -12.21
CA ALA A 3 13.79 6.56 -12.89
C ALA A 3 14.91 5.65 -12.34
N GLU A 4 16.01 6.21 -11.85
CA GLU A 4 17.09 5.43 -11.23
C GLU A 4 16.70 4.91 -9.85
N ARG A 5 15.95 5.70 -9.07
CA ARG A 5 15.39 5.26 -7.79
C ARG A 5 14.36 4.15 -7.97
N ILE A 6 13.50 4.25 -8.97
CA ILE A 6 12.55 3.18 -9.33
C ILE A 6 13.29 1.91 -9.78
N LYS A 7 14.27 2.02 -10.68
CA LYS A 7 15.11 0.88 -11.07
C LYS A 7 15.87 0.29 -9.87
N GLY A 8 16.32 1.14 -8.96
CA GLY A 8 16.95 0.77 -7.70
C GLY A 8 16.01 -0.04 -6.80
N ALA A 9 14.77 0.41 -6.65
CA ALA A 9 13.73 -0.30 -5.90
C ALA A 9 13.39 -1.66 -6.52
N PHE A 10 13.31 -1.75 -7.85
CA PHE A 10 13.08 -3.02 -8.55
C PHE A 10 14.26 -3.99 -8.49
N SER A 11 15.48 -3.49 -8.31
CA SER A 11 16.70 -4.31 -8.20
C SER A 11 17.13 -4.57 -6.75
N PHE A 12 16.33 -4.16 -5.76
CA PHE A 12 16.68 -4.21 -4.34
C PHE A 12 18.08 -3.60 -4.04
N ARG A 13 18.44 -2.54 -4.77
CA ARG A 13 19.72 -1.87 -4.57
C ARG A 13 19.75 -1.29 -3.15
N ARG A 14 20.81 -1.62 -2.41
CA ARG A 14 21.04 -1.10 -1.07
C ARG A 14 21.13 0.43 -1.09
N GLY A 15 20.58 1.07 -0.06
CA GLY A 15 20.63 2.52 0.11
C GLY A 15 19.52 3.30 -0.60
N VAL A 16 18.83 2.73 -1.59
CA VAL A 16 17.79 3.48 -2.35
C VAL A 16 16.62 3.92 -1.46
N TYR A 17 16.25 3.09 -0.48
CA TYR A 17 15.23 3.47 0.49
C TYR A 17 15.72 4.53 1.48
N ALA A 18 16.98 4.46 1.93
CA ALA A 18 17.59 5.50 2.77
C ALA A 18 17.72 6.84 2.00
N ASP A 19 18.03 6.80 0.70
CA ASP A 19 18.13 8.00 -0.13
C ASP A 19 16.79 8.75 -0.24
N VAL A 20 15.67 8.03 -0.36
CA VAL A 20 14.34 8.67 -0.40
C VAL A 20 13.84 9.10 0.97
N GLU A 21 14.29 8.45 2.03
CA GLU A 21 13.98 8.83 3.41
C GLU A 21 14.53 10.22 3.76
N HIS A 22 15.72 10.55 3.28
CA HIS A 22 16.37 11.84 3.54
C HIS A 22 15.97 12.93 2.53
N ASP A 23 15.19 12.58 1.50
CA ASP A 23 14.78 13.51 0.45
C ASP A 23 13.31 13.94 0.62
N PRO A 24 13.03 15.10 1.22
CA PRO A 24 11.65 15.56 1.44
C PRO A 24 10.91 15.88 0.14
N ALA A 25 11.64 16.24 -0.93
CA ALA A 25 11.06 16.51 -2.24
C ALA A 25 10.49 15.25 -2.91
N PHE A 26 10.81 14.06 -2.40
CA PHE A 26 10.28 12.79 -2.88
C PHE A 26 8.86 12.47 -2.38
N THR A 27 8.35 13.19 -1.36
CA THR A 27 7.01 12.91 -0.79
C THR A 27 5.89 12.96 -1.82
N PRO A 28 5.78 13.98 -2.70
CA PRO A 28 4.74 14.01 -3.74
C PRO A 28 4.89 12.87 -4.74
N THR A 29 6.13 12.49 -5.07
CA THR A 29 6.40 11.34 -5.95
C THR A 29 5.93 10.04 -5.33
N ALA A 30 6.20 9.82 -4.05
CA ALA A 30 5.76 8.62 -3.33
C ALA A 30 4.23 8.47 -3.37
N TRP A 31 3.49 9.57 -3.14
CA TRP A 31 2.03 9.58 -3.31
C TRP A 31 1.61 9.31 -4.76
N GLY A 32 2.30 9.89 -5.73
CA GLY A 32 2.06 9.64 -7.15
C GLY A 32 2.25 8.17 -7.54
N LEU A 33 3.26 7.50 -6.98
CA LEU A 33 3.50 6.06 -7.20
C LEU A 33 2.37 5.20 -6.63
N VAL A 34 1.96 5.48 -5.39
CA VAL A 34 0.84 4.77 -4.75
C VAL A 34 -0.46 5.01 -5.51
N ALA A 35 -0.77 6.25 -5.86
CA ALA A 35 -1.97 6.60 -6.60
C ALA A 35 -1.98 5.97 -8.00
N GLY A 36 -0.87 6.06 -8.73
CA GLY A 36 -0.75 5.47 -10.08
C GLY A 36 -0.86 3.95 -10.07
N ALA A 37 -0.10 3.27 -9.20
CA ALA A 37 -0.17 1.82 -9.10
C ALA A 37 -1.55 1.34 -8.59
N SER A 38 -2.14 2.05 -7.63
CA SER A 38 -3.50 1.73 -7.15
C SER A 38 -4.52 1.91 -8.26
N PHE A 39 -4.46 3.00 -9.01
CA PHE A 39 -5.37 3.27 -10.11
C PHE A 39 -5.31 2.19 -11.18
N LEU A 40 -4.11 1.79 -11.60
CA LEU A 40 -3.97 0.73 -12.61
C LEU A 40 -4.48 -0.63 -12.10
N ASN A 41 -4.23 -0.97 -10.83
CA ASN A 41 -4.78 -2.19 -10.24
C ASN A 41 -6.31 -2.15 -10.17
N GLN A 42 -6.89 -0.99 -9.83
CA GLN A 42 -8.33 -0.81 -9.73
C GLN A 42 -9.02 -0.82 -11.10
N LEU A 43 -8.37 -0.30 -12.15
CA LEU A 43 -8.84 -0.49 -13.53
C LEU A 43 -8.89 -1.99 -13.85
N GLY A 44 -7.83 -2.75 -13.53
CA GLY A 44 -7.81 -4.18 -13.77
C GLY A 44 -8.89 -4.97 -13.01
N ALA A 45 -9.10 -4.63 -11.73
CA ALA A 45 -10.09 -5.30 -10.87
C ALA A 45 -11.54 -5.06 -11.30
N ASN A 46 -11.82 -3.96 -12.00
CA ASN A 46 -13.18 -3.61 -12.43
C ASN A 46 -13.46 -3.98 -13.90
N ILE A 47 -12.55 -4.70 -14.58
CA ILE A 47 -12.79 -5.23 -15.93
C ILE A 47 -13.98 -6.20 -15.87
N GLY A 48 -15.11 -5.79 -16.45
CA GLY A 48 -16.37 -6.53 -16.41
C GLY A 48 -17.53 -5.75 -15.77
N ALA A 49 -17.25 -4.64 -15.08
CA ALA A 49 -18.29 -3.69 -14.68
C ALA A 49 -18.79 -2.89 -15.90
N GLY A 50 -20.05 -2.43 -15.87
CA GLY A 50 -20.56 -1.47 -16.87
C GLY A 50 -19.73 -0.17 -16.86
N ILE A 51 -19.75 0.63 -17.93
CA ILE A 51 -18.84 1.78 -18.11
C ILE A 51 -18.81 2.76 -16.92
N LEU A 52 -19.98 3.03 -16.32
CA LEU A 52 -20.11 3.85 -15.12
C LEU A 52 -19.48 3.18 -13.89
N GLY A 53 -19.72 1.88 -13.70
CA GLY A 53 -19.14 1.08 -12.61
C GLY A 53 -17.62 0.91 -12.75
N TYR A 54 -17.11 0.80 -13.98
CA TYR A 54 -15.69 0.71 -14.26
C TYR A 54 -14.95 1.98 -13.82
N ILE A 55 -15.42 3.15 -14.25
CA ILE A 55 -14.77 4.43 -13.93
C ILE A 55 -14.96 4.78 -12.45
N LEU A 56 -16.19 4.72 -11.93
CA LEU A 56 -16.47 5.06 -10.54
C LEU A 56 -15.82 4.06 -9.59
N GLY A 57 -15.86 2.76 -9.89
CA GLY A 57 -15.18 1.72 -9.13
C GLY A 57 -13.68 1.91 -9.12
N ALA A 58 -13.09 2.26 -10.26
CA ALA A 58 -11.66 2.57 -10.32
C ALA A 58 -11.28 3.79 -9.47
N LEU A 59 -12.05 4.88 -9.54
CA LEU A 59 -11.78 6.11 -8.77
C LEU A 59 -11.97 5.89 -7.26
N ILE A 60 -13.10 5.32 -6.85
CA ILE A 60 -13.40 5.05 -5.43
C ILE A 60 -12.40 4.04 -4.87
N GLY A 61 -12.11 2.97 -5.62
CA GLY A 61 -11.13 1.97 -5.24
C GLY A 61 -9.72 2.56 -5.10
N THR A 62 -9.35 3.50 -5.96
CA THR A 62 -8.05 4.19 -5.88
C THR A 62 -7.99 5.08 -4.65
N ALA A 63 -9.03 5.87 -4.40
CA ALA A 63 -9.12 6.71 -3.21
C ALA A 63 -9.04 5.87 -1.92
N ALA A 64 -9.75 4.74 -1.89
CA ALA A 64 -9.71 3.79 -0.78
C ALA A 64 -8.31 3.16 -0.61
N ALA A 65 -7.63 2.80 -1.70
CA ALA A 65 -6.28 2.23 -1.64
C ALA A 65 -5.23 3.24 -1.17
N VAL A 66 -5.29 4.48 -1.65
CA VAL A 66 -4.42 5.58 -1.21
C VAL A 66 -4.68 5.92 0.26
N GLY A 67 -5.95 5.97 0.68
CA GLY A 67 -6.35 6.17 2.08
C GLY A 67 -5.91 5.01 2.98
N GLY A 68 -6.05 3.77 2.51
CA GLY A 68 -5.59 2.58 3.21
C GLY A 68 -4.07 2.55 3.37
N PHE A 69 -3.32 2.96 2.34
CA PHE A 69 -1.88 3.14 2.42
C PHE A 69 -1.51 4.23 3.45
N ALA A 70 -2.20 5.38 3.43
CA ALA A 70 -2.00 6.45 4.40
C ALA A 70 -2.23 5.95 5.83
N LEU A 71 -3.32 5.21 6.05
CA LEU A 71 -3.66 4.62 7.34
C LEU A 71 -2.60 3.61 7.77
N ALA A 72 -2.16 2.72 6.86
CA ALA A 72 -1.10 1.75 7.14
C ALA A 72 0.20 2.43 7.56
N ALA A 73 0.62 3.47 6.83
CA ALA A 73 1.82 4.23 7.17
C ALA A 73 1.66 4.94 8.53
N ALA A 74 0.50 5.52 8.82
CA ALA A 74 0.22 6.15 10.11
C ALA A 74 0.29 5.12 11.26
N VAL A 75 -0.38 3.98 11.12
CA VAL A 75 -0.41 2.91 12.13
C VAL A 75 0.99 2.34 12.36
N ILE A 76 1.74 2.03 11.30
CA ILE A 76 3.12 1.53 11.43
C ILE A 76 4.02 2.56 12.10
N SER A 77 3.90 3.86 11.75
CA SER A 77 4.67 4.92 12.41
C SER A 77 4.31 5.06 13.90
N TRP A 78 3.05 4.81 14.27
CA TRP A 78 2.58 4.87 15.65
C TRP A 78 3.08 3.66 16.44
N VAL A 79 2.97 2.45 15.88
CA VAL A 79 3.49 1.21 16.49
C VAL A 79 5.02 1.27 16.61
N GLY A 80 5.72 1.73 15.58
CA GLY A 80 7.18 1.87 15.60
C GLY A 80 7.66 2.81 16.71
N ARG A 81 7.03 3.98 16.84
CA ARG A 81 7.31 4.94 17.91
C ARG A 81 6.94 4.41 19.29
N GLY A 82 5.72 3.86 19.43
CA GLY A 82 5.16 3.46 20.73
C GLY A 82 5.75 2.17 21.28
N ALA A 83 5.85 1.11 20.46
CA ALA A 83 6.30 -0.20 20.91
C ALA A 83 7.82 -0.38 20.85
N PHE A 84 8.51 0.35 19.97
CA PHE A 84 9.94 0.14 19.71
C PHE A 84 10.81 1.40 19.84
N GLY A 85 10.23 2.57 20.11
CA GLY A 85 10.98 3.82 20.28
C GLY A 85 11.63 4.35 19.00
N ALA A 86 11.14 3.96 17.82
CA ALA A 86 11.68 4.42 16.54
C ALA A 86 11.50 5.93 16.38
N ALA A 87 12.52 6.63 15.87
CA ALA A 87 12.46 8.07 15.60
C ALA A 87 11.87 8.36 14.20
N VAL A 88 10.74 7.73 13.86
CA VAL A 88 10.14 7.83 12.53
C VAL A 88 9.04 8.89 12.45
N THR A 89 9.01 9.65 11.36
CA THR A 89 7.90 10.51 10.99
C THR A 89 7.01 9.85 9.94
N PHE A 90 5.74 10.25 9.90
CA PHE A 90 4.79 9.78 8.89
C PHE A 90 5.33 10.01 7.45
N HIS A 91 5.96 11.14 7.19
CA HIS A 91 6.48 11.48 5.87
C HIS A 91 7.71 10.66 5.47
N GLU A 92 8.61 10.31 6.40
CA GLU A 92 9.72 9.38 6.14
C GLU A 92 9.19 8.00 5.74
N LEU A 93 8.22 7.50 6.49
CA LEU A 93 7.61 6.21 6.21
C LEU A 93 6.84 6.21 4.87
N VAL A 94 6.09 7.27 4.56
CA VAL A 94 5.40 7.41 3.26
C VAL A 94 6.38 7.42 2.09
N ARG A 95 7.52 8.09 2.21
CA ARG A 95 8.53 8.18 1.14
C ARG A 95 9.18 6.83 0.83
N THR A 96 9.58 6.09 1.87
CA THR A 96 10.20 4.77 1.72
C THR A 96 9.18 3.72 1.26
N LEU A 97 8.01 3.65 1.92
CA LEU A 97 6.96 2.68 1.58
C LEU A 97 6.32 2.98 0.22
N GLY A 98 6.16 4.26 -0.16
CA GLY A 98 5.63 4.64 -1.47
C GLY A 98 6.56 4.25 -2.61
N LEU A 99 7.89 4.28 -2.39
CA LEU A 99 8.84 3.71 -3.34
C LEU A 99 8.75 2.18 -3.40
N ALA A 100 8.52 1.49 -2.28
CA ALA A 100 8.30 0.05 -2.29
C ALA A 100 7.01 -0.34 -3.04
N TYR A 101 6.02 0.55 -3.05
CA TYR A 101 4.74 0.35 -3.73
C TYR A 101 4.84 0.20 -5.24
N VAL A 102 5.98 0.57 -5.85
CA VAL A 102 6.24 0.41 -7.29
C VAL A 102 6.08 -1.06 -7.74
N TRP A 103 6.36 -2.03 -6.86
CA TRP A 103 6.13 -3.45 -7.15
C TRP A 103 4.67 -3.79 -7.41
N ASN A 104 3.71 -3.06 -6.81
CA ASN A 104 2.29 -3.24 -7.09
C ASN A 104 1.90 -2.81 -8.51
N ALA A 105 2.72 -2.00 -9.19
CA ALA A 105 2.47 -1.65 -10.60
C ALA A 105 2.61 -2.86 -11.54
N ILE A 106 3.36 -3.91 -11.15
CA ILE A 106 3.45 -5.16 -11.93
C ILE A 106 2.13 -5.96 -11.84
N GLY A 107 1.35 -5.76 -10.77
CA GLY A 107 0.03 -6.38 -10.61
C GLY A 107 -0.93 -6.09 -11.77
N VAL A 108 -0.70 -4.99 -12.49
CA VAL A 108 -1.45 -4.60 -13.69
C VAL A 108 -1.34 -5.66 -14.80
N LEU A 109 -0.23 -6.40 -14.87
CA LEU A 109 -0.10 -7.50 -15.83
C LEU A 109 -1.17 -8.57 -15.63
N ALA A 110 -1.73 -8.73 -14.42
CA ALA A 110 -2.82 -9.66 -14.16
C ALA A 110 -4.04 -9.45 -15.07
N VAL A 111 -4.23 -8.23 -15.60
CA VAL A 111 -5.26 -7.92 -16.60
C VAL A 111 -5.12 -8.78 -17.86
N LEU A 112 -3.89 -9.09 -18.28
CA LEU A 112 -3.65 -9.96 -19.44
C LEU A 112 -4.19 -11.37 -19.21
N GLY A 113 -4.29 -11.81 -17.95
CA GLY A 113 -4.93 -13.07 -17.58
C GLY A 113 -6.43 -13.09 -17.81
N ALA A 114 -7.09 -11.93 -17.84
CA ALA A 114 -8.51 -11.83 -18.20
C ALA A 114 -8.76 -11.95 -19.71
N VAL A 115 -7.72 -11.75 -20.55
CA VAL A 115 -7.83 -11.84 -22.01
C VAL A 115 -7.84 -13.29 -22.49
N SER A 116 -7.00 -14.16 -21.91
CA SER A 116 -7.06 -15.60 -22.18
C SER A 116 -6.52 -16.44 -21.01
N PRO A 117 -7.06 -17.65 -20.78
CA PRO A 117 -6.55 -18.57 -19.76
C PRO A 117 -5.06 -18.92 -19.93
N VAL A 118 -4.59 -18.99 -21.18
CA VAL A 118 -3.18 -19.30 -21.49
C VAL A 118 -2.26 -18.15 -21.09
N LEU A 119 -2.65 -16.89 -21.37
CA LEU A 119 -1.92 -15.72 -20.91
C LEU A 119 -1.96 -15.60 -19.38
N GLY A 120 -3.09 -15.94 -18.76
CA GLY A 120 -3.21 -16.01 -17.31
C GLY A 120 -2.21 -16.97 -16.68
N ALA A 121 -2.06 -18.18 -17.24
CA ALA A 121 -1.09 -19.16 -16.74
C ALA A 121 0.38 -18.70 -16.85
N ILE A 122 0.71 -17.92 -17.89
CA ILE A 122 2.07 -17.36 -18.09
C ILE A 122 2.32 -16.18 -17.15
N VAL A 123 1.31 -15.33 -16.94
CA VAL A 123 1.44 -14.10 -16.15
C VAL A 123 1.33 -14.37 -14.64
N ALA A 124 0.56 -15.37 -14.23
CA ALA A 124 0.40 -15.76 -12.83
C ALA A 124 1.72 -15.89 -12.05
N PRO A 125 2.75 -16.64 -12.52
CA PRO A 125 4.02 -16.74 -11.79
C PRO A 125 4.76 -15.39 -11.71
N ILE A 126 4.63 -14.51 -12.71
CA ILE A 126 5.25 -13.18 -12.72
C ILE A 126 4.59 -12.28 -11.67
N VAL A 127 3.25 -12.25 -11.64
CA VAL A 127 2.49 -11.47 -10.66
C VAL A 127 2.72 -12.00 -9.25
N PHE A 128 2.82 -13.33 -9.08
CA PHE A 128 3.17 -13.93 -7.80
C PHE A 128 4.57 -13.51 -7.33
N ALA A 129 5.59 -13.61 -8.19
CA ALA A 129 6.93 -13.17 -7.88
C ALA A 129 6.99 -11.67 -7.54
N ALA A 130 6.23 -10.84 -8.27
CA ALA A 130 6.09 -9.42 -7.98
C ALA A 130 5.42 -9.15 -6.64
N GLY A 131 4.42 -9.95 -6.24
CA GLY A 131 3.79 -9.86 -4.92
C GLY A 131 4.76 -10.20 -3.79
N VAL A 132 5.57 -11.25 -3.95
CA VAL A 132 6.63 -11.58 -2.99
C VAL A 132 7.67 -10.46 -2.93
N ALA A 133 8.08 -9.93 -4.08
CA ALA A 133 9.02 -8.82 -4.16
C ALA A 133 8.45 -7.54 -3.52
N ALA A 134 7.15 -7.26 -3.70
CA ALA A 134 6.47 -6.15 -3.04
C ALA A 134 6.52 -6.29 -1.52
N LEU A 135 6.27 -7.49 -1.01
CA LEU A 135 6.32 -7.78 0.42
C LEU A 135 7.74 -7.56 0.98
N VAL A 136 8.75 -8.11 0.30
CA VAL A 136 10.16 -7.94 0.67
C VAL A 136 10.53 -6.46 0.64
N ALA A 137 10.18 -5.75 -0.42
CA ALA A 137 10.43 -4.31 -0.57
C ALA A 137 9.79 -3.50 0.57
N TRP A 138 8.61 -3.91 1.03
CA TRP A 138 7.93 -3.29 2.17
C TRP A 138 8.75 -3.40 3.45
N PHE A 139 9.31 -4.58 3.75
CA PHE A 139 10.16 -4.77 4.93
C PHE A 139 11.48 -3.99 4.83
N PHE A 140 12.12 -3.94 3.66
CA PHE A 140 13.33 -3.14 3.47
C PHE A 140 13.04 -1.64 3.64
N ALA A 141 11.96 -1.15 3.05
CA ALA A 141 11.54 0.24 3.19
C ALA A 141 11.19 0.59 4.65
N ALA A 142 10.45 -0.27 5.34
CA ALA A 142 10.14 -0.10 6.75
C ALA A 142 11.40 -0.18 7.64
N LYS A 143 12.37 -1.02 7.30
CA LYS A 143 13.64 -1.12 8.02
C LYS A 143 14.41 0.19 7.94
N GLU A 144 14.49 0.81 6.76
CA GLU A 144 15.19 2.08 6.61
C GLU A 144 14.44 3.19 7.35
N ALA A 145 13.13 3.37 7.11
CA ALA A 145 12.40 4.46 7.75
C ALA A 145 12.19 4.32 9.27
N LEU A 146 12.17 3.10 9.82
CA LEU A 146 12.09 2.92 11.27
C LEU A 146 13.48 3.00 11.94
N ASP A 147 14.56 2.86 11.16
CA ASP A 147 15.93 2.72 11.62
C ASP A 147 16.10 1.71 12.77
N LEU A 148 15.36 0.59 12.66
CA LEU A 148 15.34 -0.47 13.66
C LEU A 148 16.15 -1.69 13.21
N PRO A 149 16.70 -2.49 14.16
CA PRO A 149 17.27 -3.79 13.83
C PRO A 149 16.18 -4.73 13.30
N TRP A 150 16.54 -5.61 12.36
CA TRP A 150 15.62 -6.50 11.62
C TRP A 150 14.54 -7.18 12.48
N GLY A 151 14.91 -7.72 13.65
CA GLY A 151 13.94 -8.38 14.54
C GLY A 151 12.82 -7.44 15.02
N LYS A 152 13.17 -6.19 15.35
CA LYS A 152 12.19 -5.16 15.75
C LYS A 152 11.41 -4.64 14.55
N THR A 153 12.03 -4.50 13.37
CA THR A 153 11.33 -4.07 12.15
C THR A 153 10.24 -5.06 11.75
N ILE A 154 10.56 -6.36 11.74
CA ILE A 154 9.57 -7.40 11.43
C ILE A 154 8.43 -7.34 12.45
N GLY A 155 8.76 -7.22 13.74
CA GLY A 155 7.77 -7.02 14.80
C GLY A 155 6.88 -5.79 14.58
N ALA A 156 7.47 -4.64 14.22
CA ALA A 156 6.74 -3.39 13.98
C ALA A 156 5.80 -3.48 12.78
N VAL A 157 6.23 -4.10 11.68
CA VAL A 157 5.39 -4.30 10.49
C VAL A 157 4.24 -5.26 10.80
N LEU A 158 4.51 -6.40 11.46
CA LEU A 158 3.49 -7.38 11.82
C LEU A 158 2.47 -6.81 12.82
N LEU A 159 2.94 -6.12 13.86
CA LEU A 159 2.08 -5.43 14.81
C LEU A 159 1.31 -4.29 14.14
N GLY A 160 1.93 -3.58 13.19
CA GLY A 160 1.28 -2.55 12.39
C GLY A 160 0.13 -3.10 11.56
N TRP A 161 0.30 -4.27 10.94
CA TRP A 161 -0.78 -4.96 10.22
C TRP A 161 -1.89 -5.44 11.14
N LEU A 162 -1.55 -6.02 12.30
CA LEU A 162 -2.54 -6.41 13.30
C LEU A 162 -3.33 -5.20 13.82
N ALA A 163 -2.64 -4.10 14.10
CA ALA A 163 -3.28 -2.85 14.52
C ALA A 163 -4.15 -2.25 13.41
N LEU A 164 -3.75 -2.35 12.15
CA LEU A 164 -4.57 -1.92 11.01
C LEU A 164 -5.83 -2.78 10.86
N ILE A 165 -5.72 -4.11 10.97
CA ILE A 165 -6.87 -5.01 10.95
C ILE A 165 -7.83 -4.67 12.09
N ALA A 166 -7.31 -4.48 13.31
CA ALA A 166 -8.11 -4.08 14.46
C ALA A 166 -8.80 -2.72 14.24
N ALA A 167 -8.11 -1.74 13.67
CA ALA A 167 -8.66 -0.43 13.35
C ALA A 167 -9.77 -0.52 12.29
N LEU A 168 -9.60 -1.36 11.27
CA LEU A 168 -10.62 -1.60 10.24
C LEU A 168 -11.86 -2.28 10.82
N ILE A 169 -11.69 -3.30 11.67
CA ILE A 169 -12.79 -3.98 12.35
C ILE A 169 -13.54 -3.01 13.27
N ALA A 170 -12.82 -2.23 14.08
CA ALA A 170 -13.42 -1.22 14.95
C ALA A 170 -14.18 -0.15 14.15
N GLY A 171 -13.59 0.33 13.04
CA GLY A 171 -14.24 1.26 12.13
C GLY A 171 -15.52 0.68 11.52
N ALA A 172 -15.49 -0.57 11.06
CA ALA A 172 -16.66 -1.26 10.52
C ALA A 172 -17.78 -1.41 11.57
N ILE A 173 -17.42 -1.78 12.81
CA ILE A 173 -18.38 -1.88 13.92
C ILE A 173 -18.99 -0.51 14.22
N LEU A 174 -18.19 0.54 14.33
CA LEU A 174 -18.68 1.90 14.59
C LEU A 174 -19.61 2.42 13.49
N ILE A 175 -19.24 2.21 12.22
CA ILE A 175 -20.09 2.56 11.08
C ILE A 175 -21.41 1.78 11.16
N SER A 176 -21.35 0.47 11.43
CA SER A 176 -22.55 -0.36 11.52
C SER A 176 -23.49 0.11 12.64
N LEU A 177 -22.95 0.42 13.82
CA LEU A 177 -23.71 0.94 14.96
C LEU A 177 -24.31 2.32 14.67
N PHE A 178 -23.59 3.18 13.96
CA PHE A 178 -24.06 4.50 13.57
C PHE A 178 -25.19 4.42 12.53
N VAL A 179 -25.08 3.54 11.54
CA VAL A 179 -26.11 3.30 10.53
C VAL A 179 -27.36 2.66 11.15
N THR A 180 -27.22 1.66 12.02
CA THR A 180 -28.36 1.06 12.72
C THR A 180 -28.98 2.01 13.75
N GLY A 181 -28.16 2.85 14.40
CA GLY A 181 -28.63 3.85 15.36
C GLY A 181 -29.42 4.97 14.71
N LEU A 182 -28.97 5.51 13.57
CA LEU A 182 -29.73 6.50 12.80
C LEU A 182 -31.02 5.92 12.19
N GLY A 183 -31.00 4.65 11.76
CA GLY A 183 -32.20 3.95 11.29
C GLY A 183 -33.28 3.77 12.36
N ALA A 184 -32.88 3.66 13.63
CA ALA A 184 -33.82 3.57 14.76
C ALA A 184 -34.43 4.94 15.15
N ILE A 185 -33.76 6.05 14.84
CA ILE A 185 -34.23 7.42 15.16
C ILE A 185 -35.11 7.98 14.03
N GLY A 186 -34.86 7.60 12.76
CA GLY A 186 -35.66 8.04 11.61
C GLY A 186 -36.97 7.26 11.37
N GLY A 187 -37.25 6.23 12.19
CA GLY A 187 -38.47 5.42 12.15
C GLY A 187 -39.48 5.69 13.29
N LEU A 188 -39.20 6.70 14.13
CA LEU A 188 -40.12 7.26 15.13
C LEU A 188 -40.73 8.57 14.60
#